data_AF-A0A929YRD2-F1
#
_entry.id   AF-A0A929YRD2-F1
#
_cell.length_a   1.000
_cell.length_b   1.000
_cell.length_c   1.000
_cell.angle_alpha   90.00
_cell.angle_beta   90.00
_cell.angle_gamma   90.00
#
_symmetry.space_group_name_H-M   'P 1'
#
loop_
_entity.id
_entity.type
_entity.pdbx_description
1 polymer ?
#
loop_
_entity_poly.entity_id
_entity_poly.type
_entity_poly.pdbx_seq_one_letter_code
_entity_poly.pdbx_strand_id
1 'polypeptide(L)'
;NDRICTTIIGINGLDDIRVSKDGKFQIIEEYKILRSDAYFEFRNLNLDYDNNASLLTGIVDGYFNNNVPRIFFKLLGVYTIIENLYEFFVENKDLDDEVINDKIEKINYVYDGFSSIYPIWYLSHKRN
;
A
#
# COMPACT_ATOMS: atom_id res chain seq x y z
N ASN A 1 -15.53 -8.01 15.71
CA ASN A 1 -14.12 -8.45 15.65
C ASN A 1 -13.24 -7.23 15.65
N ASP A 2 -12.73 -6.90 16.83
CA ASP A 2 -11.78 -5.81 16.97
C ASP A 2 -10.48 -6.22 16.28
N ARG A 3 -9.98 -5.38 15.37
CA ARG A 3 -8.69 -5.63 14.73
C ARG A 3 -7.60 -5.42 15.77
N ILE A 4 -6.75 -6.42 15.93
CA ILE A 4 -5.73 -6.43 16.98
C ILE A 4 -4.46 -5.76 16.44
N CYS A 5 -3.92 -4.80 17.19
CA CYS A 5 -2.59 -4.25 16.94
C CYS A 5 -1.53 -5.35 17.08
N THR A 6 -0.77 -5.59 16.03
CA THR A 6 0.22 -6.66 15.92
C THR A 6 1.60 -6.09 15.57
N THR A 7 2.62 -6.92 15.72
CA THR A 7 3.95 -6.65 15.16
C THR A 7 3.89 -6.82 13.64
N ILE A 8 4.39 -5.83 12.92
CA ILE A 8 4.56 -5.82 11.46
C ILE A 8 6.03 -5.50 11.14
N ILE A 9 6.46 -5.79 9.91
CA ILE A 9 7.86 -5.64 9.48
C ILE A 9 8.16 -4.20 9.07
N GLY A 10 7.16 -3.47 8.58
CA GLY A 10 7.28 -2.05 8.24
C GLY A 10 7.88 -1.81 6.86
N ILE A 11 7.55 -2.66 5.88
CA ILE A 11 7.94 -2.55 4.47
C ILE A 11 7.57 -1.14 3.97
N ASN A 12 8.55 -0.42 3.41
CA ASN A 12 8.34 0.91 2.83
C ASN A 12 8.13 0.87 1.34
N GLY A 13 8.73 -0.10 0.66
CA GLY A 13 8.52 -0.27 -0.77
C GLY A 13 9.08 -1.59 -1.27
N LEU A 14 8.99 -1.78 -2.58
CA LEU A 14 9.42 -3.03 -3.22
C LEU A 14 10.91 -3.31 -3.10
N ASP A 15 11.74 -2.29 -2.89
CA ASP A 15 13.18 -2.46 -2.66
C ASP A 15 13.50 -3.23 -1.36
N ASP A 16 12.56 -3.25 -0.40
CA ASP A 16 12.67 -4.05 0.81
C ASP A 16 12.39 -5.54 0.55
N ILE A 17 11.89 -5.88 -0.63
CA ILE A 17 11.48 -7.23 -1.04
C ILE A 17 12.38 -7.74 -2.17
N ARG A 18 13.04 -8.88 -1.94
CA ARG A 18 13.81 -9.57 -2.97
C ARG A 18 13.18 -10.91 -3.30
N VAL A 19 13.02 -11.18 -4.59
CA VAL A 19 12.70 -12.52 -5.08
C VAL A 19 14.00 -13.22 -5.45
N SER A 20 14.31 -14.32 -4.77
CA SER A 20 15.46 -15.16 -5.08
C SER A 20 15.28 -15.91 -6.40
N LYS A 21 16.36 -16.47 -6.95
CA LYS A 21 16.30 -17.25 -8.20
C LYS A 21 15.40 -18.49 -8.11
N ASP A 22 15.19 -19.04 -6.92
CA ASP A 22 14.24 -20.14 -6.66
C ASP A 22 12.82 -19.66 -6.36
N GLY A 23 12.51 -18.37 -6.58
CA GLY A 23 11.17 -17.80 -6.47
C GLY A 23 10.71 -17.54 -5.04
N LYS A 24 11.62 -17.48 -4.06
CA LYS A 24 11.28 -17.18 -2.67
C LYS A 24 11.37 -15.70 -2.39
N PHE A 25 10.41 -15.21 -1.61
CA PHE A 25 10.44 -13.86 -1.07
C PHE A 25 11.43 -13.78 0.10
N GLN A 26 12.23 -12.73 0.10
CA GLN A 26 13.14 -12.35 1.18
C GLN A 26 12.89 -10.89 1.50
N ILE A 27 12.95 -10.56 2.79
CA ILE A 27 12.86 -9.17 3.24
C ILE A 27 14.28 -8.73 3.60
N ILE A 28 14.72 -7.61 3.02
CA ILE A 28 16.11 -7.16 3.13
C ILE A 28 16.32 -6.28 4.38
N GLU A 29 15.31 -5.53 4.79
CA GLU A 29 15.42 -4.52 5.85
C GLU A 29 14.61 -4.90 7.10
N GLU A 30 15.25 -5.54 8.09
CA GLU A 30 14.57 -6.06 9.30
C GLU A 30 14.41 -5.04 10.44
N TYR A 31 14.99 -3.84 10.34
CA TYR A 31 15.08 -2.91 11.49
C TYR A 31 13.88 -1.98 11.67
N LYS A 32 12.85 -2.07 10.81
CA LYS A 32 11.65 -1.23 10.88
C LYS A 32 10.45 -1.94 11.49
N ILE A 33 10.66 -2.81 12.48
CA ILE A 33 9.57 -3.50 13.18
C ILE A 33 8.65 -2.47 13.86
N LEU A 34 7.38 -2.46 13.49
CA LEU A 34 6.36 -1.56 14.05
C LEU A 34 5.27 -2.35 14.79
N ARG A 35 4.58 -1.68 15.71
CA ARG A 35 3.30 -2.15 16.25
C ARG A 35 2.16 -1.40 15.58
N SER A 36 1.39 -2.09 14.75
CA SER A 36 0.30 -1.47 14.00
C SER A 36 -0.78 -2.47 13.62
N ASP A 37 -1.75 -1.99 12.88
CA ASP A 37 -2.68 -2.81 12.14
C ASP A 37 -1.96 -3.68 11.09
N ALA A 38 -2.30 -4.96 10.96
CA ALA A 38 -1.63 -5.88 10.03
C ALA A 38 -1.68 -5.45 8.56
N TYR A 39 -2.68 -4.66 8.16
CA TYR A 39 -2.83 -4.20 6.78
C TYR A 39 -2.01 -2.95 6.50
N PHE A 40 -1.47 -2.31 7.54
CA PHE A 40 -0.58 -1.16 7.41
C PHE A 40 0.75 -1.52 6.74
N GLU A 41 1.14 -2.81 6.75
CA GLU A 41 2.27 -3.35 5.97
C GLU A 41 2.18 -2.98 4.48
N PHE A 42 0.97 -2.82 3.95
CA PHE A 42 0.70 -2.59 2.52
C PHE A 42 0.52 -1.11 2.15
N ARG A 43 0.66 -0.18 3.10
CA ARG A 43 0.29 1.24 2.96
C ARG A 43 0.87 1.95 1.71
N ASN A 44 2.06 1.55 1.27
CA ASN A 44 2.76 2.15 0.13
C ASN A 44 2.54 1.44 -1.21
N LEU A 45 1.78 0.33 -1.25
CA LEU A 45 1.54 -0.40 -2.50
C LEU A 45 0.93 0.48 -3.61
N ASN A 46 0.05 1.40 -3.23
CA ASN A 46 -0.57 2.33 -4.16
C ASN A 46 0.41 3.36 -4.77
N LEU A 47 1.61 3.51 -4.20
CA LEU A 47 2.65 4.41 -4.71
C LEU A 47 3.67 3.70 -5.60
N ASP A 48 3.83 2.39 -5.41
CA ASP A 48 4.83 1.59 -6.12
C ASP A 48 4.26 0.80 -7.30
N TYR A 49 2.97 0.97 -7.62
CA TYR A 49 2.26 0.08 -8.56
C TYR A 49 2.73 0.20 -10.02
N ASP A 50 3.31 1.33 -10.41
CA ASP A 50 3.80 1.56 -11.77
C ASP A 50 4.85 0.50 -12.14
N ASN A 51 4.59 -0.26 -13.21
CA ASN A 51 5.33 -1.46 -13.66
C ASN A 51 5.29 -2.68 -12.71
N ASN A 52 4.67 -2.58 -11.54
CA ASN A 52 4.65 -3.64 -10.53
C ASN A 52 3.26 -4.23 -10.24
N ALA A 53 2.20 -3.74 -10.90
CA ALA A 53 0.82 -4.13 -10.63
C ALA A 53 0.55 -5.65 -10.54
N SER A 54 1.18 -6.45 -11.42
CA SER A 54 1.09 -7.92 -11.36
C SER A 54 1.71 -8.51 -10.09
N LEU A 55 2.90 -8.02 -9.70
CA LEU A 55 3.60 -8.45 -8.50
C LEU A 55 2.80 -8.07 -7.25
N LEU A 56 2.32 -6.82 -7.18
CA LEU A 56 1.52 -6.33 -6.06
C LEU A 56 0.22 -7.10 -5.89
N THR A 57 -0.47 -7.38 -6.98
CA THR A 57 -1.68 -8.21 -6.97
C THR A 57 -1.37 -9.61 -6.44
N GLY A 58 -0.26 -10.21 -6.88
CA GLY A 58 0.21 -11.50 -6.39
C GLY A 58 0.58 -11.51 -4.90
N ILE A 59 1.20 -10.44 -4.40
CA ILE A 59 1.53 -10.27 -2.98
C ILE A 59 0.24 -10.21 -2.14
N VAL A 60 -0.71 -9.36 -2.53
CA VAL A 60 -2.00 -9.22 -1.82
C VAL A 60 -2.79 -10.53 -1.86
N ASP A 61 -2.95 -11.11 -3.04
CA ASP A 61 -3.66 -12.38 -3.19
C ASP A 61 -2.98 -13.50 -2.40
N GLY A 62 -1.65 -13.59 -2.44
CA GLY A 62 -0.87 -14.57 -1.67
C GLY A 62 -1.07 -14.42 -0.17
N TYR A 63 -1.03 -13.20 0.36
CA TYR A 63 -1.22 -12.92 1.79
C TYR A 63 -2.60 -13.37 2.28
N PHE A 64 -3.64 -13.17 1.47
CA PHE A 64 -5.02 -13.54 1.83
C PHE A 64 -5.46 -14.91 1.30
N ASN A 65 -4.54 -15.72 0.77
CA ASN A 65 -4.86 -17.00 0.12
C ASN A 65 -6.01 -16.87 -0.90
N ASN A 66 -5.91 -15.86 -1.77
CA ASN A 66 -6.87 -15.44 -2.79
C ASN A 66 -8.24 -14.94 -2.29
N ASN A 67 -8.47 -14.84 -0.98
CA ASN A 67 -9.72 -14.37 -0.40
C ASN A 67 -9.53 -13.00 0.29
N VAL A 68 -9.25 -11.97 -0.52
CA VAL A 68 -8.95 -10.63 -0.01
C VAL A 68 -10.21 -9.96 0.55
N PRO A 69 -10.27 -9.62 1.85
CA PRO A 69 -11.45 -9.02 2.44
C PRO A 69 -11.73 -7.62 1.89
N ARG A 70 -13.00 -7.28 1.65
CA ARG A 70 -13.39 -5.93 1.20
C ARG A 70 -12.85 -4.80 2.10
N ILE A 71 -12.74 -5.06 3.41
CA ILE A 71 -12.23 -4.09 4.38
C ILE A 71 -10.73 -3.79 4.19
N PHE A 72 -9.95 -4.72 3.63
CA PHE A 72 -8.54 -4.49 3.31
C PHE A 72 -8.39 -3.31 2.36
N PHE A 73 -9.11 -3.31 1.23
CA PHE A 73 -9.00 -2.25 0.23
C PHE A 73 -9.46 -0.88 0.72
N LYS A 74 -10.50 -0.85 1.56
CA LYS A 74 -10.93 0.39 2.22
C LYS A 74 -9.84 0.97 3.11
N LEU A 75 -9.21 0.13 3.93
CA LEU A 75 -8.15 0.56 4.84
C LEU A 75 -6.86 0.90 4.10
N LEU A 76 -6.53 0.17 3.03
CA LEU A 76 -5.42 0.51 2.16
C LEU A 76 -5.56 1.94 1.62
N GLY A 77 -6.75 2.34 1.18
CA GLY A 77 -7.00 3.72 0.73
C GLY A 77 -6.75 4.75 1.83
N VAL A 78 -7.22 4.48 3.04
CA VAL A 78 -6.96 5.35 4.21
C VAL A 78 -5.47 5.43 4.51
N TYR A 79 -4.76 4.31 4.52
CA TYR A 79 -3.32 4.28 4.81
C TYR A 79 -2.51 5.00 3.74
N THR A 80 -2.86 4.83 2.46
CA THR A 80 -2.22 5.58 1.38
C THR A 80 -2.43 7.09 1.55
N ILE A 81 -3.64 7.55 1.88
CA ILE A 81 -3.88 8.98 2.14
C ILE A 81 -3.02 9.47 3.32
N ILE A 82 -2.99 8.72 4.42
CA ILE A 82 -2.21 9.08 5.60
C ILE A 82 -0.73 9.16 5.24
N GLU A 83 -0.12 8.13 4.66
CA GLU A 83 1.32 8.12 4.35
C GLU A 83 1.71 9.20 3.33
N ASN A 84 0.87 9.44 2.31
CA ASN A 84 1.18 10.44 1.30
C ASN A 84 1.11 11.86 1.82
N LEU A 85 0.17 12.11 2.74
CA LEU A 85 -0.12 13.45 3.23
C LEU A 85 0.42 13.70 4.66
N TYR A 86 1.07 12.71 5.28
CA TYR A 86 1.53 12.75 6.66
C TYR A 86 2.38 14.00 6.95
N GLU A 87 3.34 14.29 6.07
CA GLU A 87 4.25 15.43 6.23
C GLU A 87 3.50 16.77 6.29
N PHE A 88 2.38 16.92 5.56
CA PHE A 88 1.55 18.13 5.63
C PHE A 88 0.81 18.25 6.96
N PHE A 89 0.28 17.13 7.47
CA PHE A 89 -0.51 17.13 8.70
C PHE A 89 0.35 17.36 9.94
N VAL A 90 1.59 16.87 9.94
CA VAL A 90 2.41 16.79 11.15
C VAL A 90 3.54 17.80 11.16
N GLU A 91 4.21 18.05 10.03
CA GLU A 91 5.46 18.81 10.05
C GLU A 91 5.27 20.33 9.92
N ASN A 92 4.04 20.83 9.72
CA ASN A 92 3.74 22.27 9.50
C ASN A 92 4.73 22.93 8.53
N LYS A 93 5.18 22.18 7.51
CA LYS A 93 6.05 22.73 6.48
C LYS A 93 5.18 23.60 5.57
N ASP A 94 5.62 24.84 5.33
CA ASP A 94 5.12 25.68 4.23
C ASP A 94 5.45 24.96 2.90
N LEU A 95 4.60 24.01 2.53
CA LEU A 95 4.70 23.27 1.28
C LEU A 95 3.74 23.90 0.28
N ASP A 96 4.22 23.99 -0.96
CA ASP A 96 3.47 24.56 -2.09
C ASP A 96 2.17 23.78 -2.33
N ASP A 97 1.06 24.50 -2.54
CA ASP A 97 -0.24 23.93 -2.90
C ASP A 97 -0.14 23.01 -4.13
N GLU A 98 0.79 23.29 -5.05
CA GLU A 98 1.06 22.43 -6.21
C GLU A 98 1.50 21.02 -5.80
N VAL A 99 2.33 20.89 -4.76
CA VAL A 99 2.83 19.58 -4.27
C VAL A 99 1.70 18.78 -3.60
N ILE A 100 0.82 19.47 -2.87
CA ILE A 100 -0.36 18.85 -2.25
C ILE A 100 -1.31 18.35 -3.35
N ASN A 101 -1.56 19.17 -4.37
CA ASN A 101 -2.44 18.83 -5.48
C ASN A 101 -1.93 17.62 -6.27
N ASP A 102 -0.63 17.56 -6.61
CA ASP A 102 -0.04 16.40 -7.30
C ASP A 102 -0.22 15.09 -6.51
N LYS A 103 -0.02 15.12 -5.19
CA LYS A 103 -0.25 13.95 -4.33
C LYS A 103 -1.73 13.54 -4.28
N ILE A 104 -2.65 14.50 -4.20
CA ILE A 104 -4.09 14.23 -4.24
C ILE A 104 -4.51 13.65 -5.60
N GLU A 105 -4.00 14.19 -6.70
CA GLU A 105 -4.26 13.71 -8.05
C GLU A 105 -3.79 12.27 -8.24
N LYS A 106 -2.59 11.92 -7.75
CA LYS A 106 -2.09 10.55 -7.77
C LYS A 106 -3.02 9.58 -7.03
N ILE A 107 -3.47 9.94 -5.83
CA ILE A 107 -4.41 9.11 -5.06
C ILE A 107 -5.74 8.96 -5.80
N ASN A 108 -6.28 10.07 -6.33
CA ASN A 108 -7.50 10.06 -7.13
C ASN A 108 -7.36 9.13 -8.35
N TYR A 109 -6.24 9.19 -9.06
CA TYR A 109 -5.98 8.35 -10.22
C TYR A 109 -5.95 6.85 -9.86
N VAL A 110 -5.23 6.48 -8.79
CA VAL A 110 -5.12 5.09 -8.32
C VAL A 110 -6.49 4.47 -8.01
N TYR A 111 -7.46 5.28 -7.59
CA TYR A 111 -8.81 4.85 -7.26
C TYR A 111 -9.87 5.22 -8.32
N ASP A 112 -9.45 5.66 -9.52
CA ASP A 112 -10.36 6.09 -10.59
C ASP A 112 -11.43 7.08 -10.09
N GLY A 113 -10.96 8.16 -9.44
CA GLY A 113 -11.83 9.16 -8.82
C GLY A 113 -12.69 8.62 -7.68
N PHE A 114 -12.23 7.56 -7.01
CA PHE A 114 -12.98 6.82 -5.98
C PHE A 114 -14.30 6.22 -6.48
N SER A 115 -14.40 5.91 -7.78
CA SER A 115 -15.51 5.14 -8.36
C SER A 115 -15.59 3.72 -7.76
N SER A 116 -14.46 3.23 -7.26
CA SER A 116 -14.27 1.91 -6.67
C SER A 116 -13.44 2.01 -5.38
N ILE A 117 -13.67 1.07 -4.46
CA ILE A 117 -12.77 0.88 -3.31
C ILE A 117 -11.52 0.08 -3.68
N TYR A 118 -11.50 -0.56 -4.85
CA TYR A 118 -10.39 -1.36 -5.34
C TYR A 118 -9.50 -0.47 -6.21
N PRO A 119 -8.18 -0.41 -5.94
CA PRO A 119 -7.25 0.30 -6.81
C PRO A 119 -7.25 -0.24 -8.25
N ILE A 120 -7.03 0.63 -9.24
CA ILE A 120 -7.02 0.26 -10.66
C ILE A 120 -6.00 -0.84 -10.98
N TRP A 121 -4.86 -0.85 -10.29
CA TRP A 121 -3.81 -1.85 -10.50
C TRP A 121 -4.25 -3.25 -10.05
N TYR A 122 -5.07 -3.33 -8.99
CA TYR A 122 -5.60 -4.60 -8.51
C TYR A 122 -6.71 -5.10 -9.44
N LEU A 123 -7.62 -4.23 -9.87
CA LEU A 123 -8.71 -4.58 -10.79
C LEU A 123 -8.20 -5.07 -12.15
N SER A 124 -7.17 -4.43 -12.70
CA SER A 124 -6.61 -4.78 -14.00
C SER A 124 -5.84 -6.10 -14.03
N HIS A 125 -5.36 -6.57 -12.89
CA HIS A 125 -4.49 -7.75 -12.79
C HIS A 125 -5.08 -8.89 -11.97
N LYS A 126 -6.24 -8.68 -11.34
CA LYS A 126 -6.97 -9.76 -10.67
C LYS A 126 -7.36 -10.80 -11.70
N ARG A 127 -6.82 -12.01 -11.55
CA ARG A 127 -7.25 -13.17 -12.34
C ARG A 127 -8.66 -13.57 -11.89
N ASN A 128 -9.57 -13.65 -12.86
CA ASN A 128 -10.92 -14.22 -12.68
C ASN A 128 -10.84 -15.69 -12.27
#